data_AF-A0AAW0WH22-F1
#
_entry.id   AF-A0AAW0WH22-F1
#
_cell.length_a   1.000
_cell.length_b   1.000
_cell.length_c   1.000
_cell.angle_alpha   90.00
_cell.angle_beta   90.00
_cell.angle_gamma   90.00
#
_symmetry.space_group_name_H-M   'P 1'
#
loop_
_entity.id
_entity.type
_entity.pdbx_description
1 polymer ?
#
loop_
_entity_poly.entity_id
_entity_poly.type
_entity_poly.pdbx_seq_one_letter_code
_entity_poly.pdbx_strand_id
1 'polypeptide(L)'
;GVSKESAGSDSTSTAVYVIYLFFYLLNMDENAQSEEHQFVVDEVSTIIKESIETVIGGNAYTSAKVNNWTSQVVENVLGNLSKLNKAFKYIVTCVIMQKNGAGLHTASSCYWDNTTDGSCTVRWENKTMYCIVSVFGLAI
;
A
#
# COMPACT_ATOMS: atom_id res chain seq x y z
N GLY A 1 44.83 6.68 -15.39
CA GLY A 1 43.45 7.18 -15.52
C GLY A 1 42.52 6.13 -14.96
N VAL A 2 41.76 6.50 -13.94
CA VAL A 2 40.64 5.79 -13.31
C VAL A 2 39.61 5.43 -14.40
N SER A 3 39.04 4.22 -14.43
CA SER A 3 37.75 3.97 -13.79
C SER A 3 37.54 2.50 -13.42
N LYS A 4 37.26 2.29 -12.13
CA LYS A 4 36.63 1.08 -11.59
C LYS A 4 35.18 1.04 -12.07
N GLU A 5 34.81 -0.05 -12.72
CA GLU A 5 33.42 -0.42 -12.96
C GLU A 5 32.91 -1.09 -11.67
N SER A 6 32.04 -0.38 -10.94
CA SER A 6 31.42 -0.88 -9.72
C SER A 6 30.25 -1.80 -10.08
N ALA A 7 30.39 -3.08 -9.76
CA ALA A 7 29.29 -4.04 -9.77
C ALA A 7 28.17 -3.57 -8.82
N GLY A 8 27.04 -3.15 -9.39
CA GLY A 8 25.81 -2.93 -8.64
C GLY A 8 25.28 -4.27 -8.15
N SER A 9 25.03 -4.39 -6.84
CA SER A 9 24.31 -5.52 -6.27
C SER A 9 22.85 -5.47 -6.74
N ASP A 10 22.46 -6.42 -7.60
CA ASP A 10 21.11 -6.58 -8.14
C ASP A 10 20.06 -6.76 -7.03
N SER A 11 19.33 -5.69 -6.72
CA SER A 11 18.15 -5.70 -5.83
C SER A 11 16.95 -6.44 -6.44
N THR A 12 16.98 -6.69 -7.75
CA THR A 12 15.94 -7.39 -8.52
C THR A 12 15.90 -8.89 -8.22
N SER A 13 17.05 -9.52 -7.95
CA SER A 13 17.13 -10.97 -7.68
C SER A 13 16.47 -11.34 -6.35
N THR A 14 16.81 -10.62 -5.27
CA THR A 14 16.27 -10.89 -3.93
C THR A 14 14.76 -10.70 -3.86
N ALA A 15 14.21 -9.69 -4.54
CA ALA A 15 12.76 -9.43 -4.57
C ALA A 15 12.00 -10.58 -5.25
N VAL A 16 12.53 -11.15 -6.33
CA VAL A 16 11.94 -12.29 -7.04
C VAL A 16 11.92 -13.55 -6.16
N TYR A 17 13.02 -13.85 -5.45
CA TYR A 17 13.07 -14.99 -4.52
C TYR A 17 12.08 -14.89 -3.37
N VAL A 18 11.91 -13.69 -2.79
CA VAL A 18 10.92 -13.45 -1.74
C VAL A 18 9.51 -13.69 -2.27
N ILE A 19 9.18 -13.20 -3.47
CA ILE A 19 7.86 -13.41 -4.10
C ILE A 19 7.58 -14.91 -4.34
N TYR A 20 8.55 -15.68 -4.86
CA TYR A 20 8.37 -17.12 -5.10
C TYR A 20 8.19 -17.93 -3.80
N LEU A 21 8.97 -17.63 -2.76
CA LEU A 21 8.83 -18.28 -1.46
C LEU A 21 7.47 -17.96 -0.83
N PHE A 22 7.01 -16.72 -1.01
CA PHE A 22 5.71 -16.26 -0.53
C PHE A 22 4.54 -16.93 -1.27
N PHE A 23 4.66 -17.14 -2.59
CA PHE A 23 3.69 -17.90 -3.38
C PHE A 23 3.56 -19.36 -2.92
N TYR A 24 4.66 -19.98 -2.46
CA TYR A 24 4.64 -21.33 -1.89
C TYR A 24 3.94 -21.39 -0.52
N LEU A 25 4.04 -20.33 0.28
CA LEU A 25 3.42 -20.25 1.61
C LEU A 25 1.91 -19.94 1.54
N LEU A 26 1.44 -19.27 0.48
CA LEU A 26 0.03 -18.93 0.28
C LEU A 26 -0.86 -20.11 -0.15
N ASN A 27 -0.29 -21.27 -0.51
CA ASN A 27 -1.04 -22.45 -0.99
C ASN A 27 -1.57 -23.37 0.14
N MET A 28 -2.01 -22.82 1.28
CA MET A 28 -2.62 -23.62 2.36
C MET A 28 -4.09 -23.22 2.61
N ASP A 29 -4.96 -24.19 2.28
CA ASP A 29 -6.39 -24.44 2.55
C ASP A 29 -7.38 -23.29 2.81
N GLU A 30 -8.45 -23.28 1.99
CA GLU A 30 -9.71 -22.55 2.18
C GLU A 30 -10.58 -23.22 3.26
N ASN A 31 -11.12 -22.41 4.19
CA ASN A 31 -12.36 -22.75 4.87
C ASN A 31 -13.16 -21.47 5.19
N ALA A 32 -14.47 -21.49 4.94
CA ALA A 32 -15.33 -20.31 4.92
C ALA A 32 -16.14 -20.14 6.22
N GLN A 33 -16.16 -18.92 6.82
CA GLN A 33 -17.27 -18.47 7.69
C GLN A 33 -17.34 -16.96 8.02
N SER A 34 -18.60 -16.49 8.18
CA SER A 34 -19.19 -15.21 8.66
C SER A 34 -18.68 -13.85 8.11
N GLU A 35 -19.56 -13.16 7.39
CA GLU A 35 -19.35 -11.85 6.71
C GLU A 35 -19.09 -10.65 7.67
N GLU A 36 -19.44 -10.75 8.95
CA GLU A 36 -19.41 -9.59 9.87
C GLU A 36 -17.99 -9.18 10.29
N HIS A 37 -17.02 -10.10 10.20
CA HIS A 37 -15.61 -9.87 10.55
C HIS A 37 -14.67 -9.82 9.35
N GLN A 38 -15.19 -9.75 8.12
CA GLN A 38 -14.36 -9.83 6.93
C GLN A 38 -13.78 -8.45 6.54
N PHE A 39 -12.51 -8.43 6.13
CA PHE A 39 -11.89 -7.27 5.51
C PHE A 39 -12.52 -7.01 4.13
N VAL A 40 -13.35 -5.97 4.01
CA VAL A 40 -14.07 -5.64 2.77
C VAL A 40 -13.21 -4.72 1.88
N VAL A 41 -12.55 -5.31 0.89
CA VAL A 41 -11.59 -4.60 0.00
C VAL A 41 -12.22 -3.40 -0.72
N ASP A 42 -13.46 -3.52 -1.19
CA ASP A 42 -14.13 -2.45 -1.96
C ASP A 42 -14.46 -1.22 -1.10
N GLU A 43 -14.89 -1.44 0.14
CA GLU A 43 -15.14 -0.38 1.13
C GLU A 43 -13.85 0.37 1.45
N VAL A 44 -12.78 -0.38 1.75
CA VAL A 44 -11.45 0.19 2.03
C VAL A 44 -10.88 0.92 0.81
N SER A 45 -11.02 0.35 -0.39
CA SER A 45 -10.58 0.96 -1.65
C SER A 45 -11.25 2.32 -1.88
N THR A 46 -12.55 2.42 -1.57
CA THR A 46 -13.32 3.67 -1.69
C THR A 46 -12.79 4.71 -0.71
N ILE A 47 -12.63 4.36 0.57
CA ILE A 47 -12.06 5.24 1.60
C ILE A 47 -10.68 5.76 1.18
N ILE A 48 -9.82 4.90 0.65
CA ILE A 48 -8.49 5.29 0.18
C ILE A 48 -8.59 6.29 -0.97
N LYS A 49 -9.39 5.99 -2.01
CA LYS A 49 -9.54 6.86 -3.20
C LYS A 49 -10.05 8.25 -2.81
N GLU A 50 -11.09 8.32 -1.98
CA GLU A 50 -11.65 9.58 -1.51
C GLU A 50 -10.65 10.39 -0.67
N SER A 51 -9.90 9.71 0.19
CA SER A 51 -8.87 10.36 1.03
C SER A 51 -7.73 10.94 0.18
N ILE A 52 -7.29 10.22 -0.85
CA ILE A 52 -6.27 10.71 -1.80
C ILE A 52 -6.81 11.92 -2.57
N GLU A 53 -8.00 11.80 -3.16
CA GLU A 53 -8.59 12.86 -3.99
C GLU A 53 -8.81 14.15 -3.18
N THR A 54 -9.27 14.02 -1.94
CA THR A 54 -9.49 15.16 -1.03
C THR A 54 -8.20 15.91 -0.72
N VAL A 55 -7.08 15.20 -0.52
CA VAL A 55 -5.82 15.83 -0.09
C VAL A 55 -5.00 16.34 -1.28
N ILE A 56 -4.86 15.54 -2.33
CA ILE A 56 -3.91 15.83 -3.44
C ILE A 56 -4.56 15.90 -4.83
N GLY A 57 -5.87 15.65 -4.96
CA GLY A 57 -6.57 15.59 -6.25
C GLY A 57 -6.32 16.79 -7.18
N GLY A 58 -6.48 18.00 -6.64
CA GLY A 58 -6.27 19.25 -7.36
C GLY A 58 -4.86 19.82 -7.33
N ASN A 59 -3.89 19.12 -6.72
CA ASN A 59 -2.55 19.66 -6.48
C ASN A 59 -1.53 19.19 -7.52
N ALA A 60 -0.60 20.08 -7.90
CA ALA A 60 0.60 19.71 -8.64
C ALA A 60 1.72 19.36 -7.65
N TYR A 61 2.59 18.41 -8.02
CA TYR A 61 3.69 17.96 -7.17
C TYR A 61 4.56 19.13 -6.69
N THR A 62 4.85 19.17 -5.40
CA THR A 62 5.81 20.10 -4.78
C THR A 62 6.47 19.39 -3.60
N SER A 63 7.79 19.18 -3.68
CA SER A 63 8.55 18.42 -2.67
C SER A 63 8.35 18.95 -1.24
N ALA A 64 8.21 20.26 -1.07
CA ALA A 64 7.98 20.89 0.24
C ALA A 64 6.66 20.47 0.92
N LYS A 65 5.65 20.04 0.14
CA LYS A 65 4.33 19.64 0.66
C LYS A 65 4.16 18.14 0.81
N VAL A 66 5.01 17.34 0.17
CA VAL A 66 4.87 15.87 0.09
C VAL A 66 4.73 15.25 1.48
N ASN A 67 5.61 15.59 2.43
CA ASN A 67 5.54 15.01 3.78
C ASN A 67 4.21 15.31 4.47
N ASN A 68 3.69 16.52 4.31
CA ASN A 68 2.42 16.93 4.90
C ASN A 68 1.23 16.21 4.23
N TRP A 69 1.24 16.08 2.90
CA TRP A 69 0.23 15.32 2.17
C TRP A 69 0.24 13.84 2.56
N THR A 70 1.42 13.23 2.68
CA THR A 70 1.55 11.83 3.11
C THR A 70 0.90 11.63 4.49
N SER A 71 1.20 12.49 5.47
CA SER A 71 0.57 12.43 6.80
C SER A 71 -0.95 12.61 6.72
N GLN A 72 -1.43 13.62 5.98
CA GLN A 72 -2.87 13.87 5.84
C GLN A 72 -3.62 12.72 5.18
N VAL A 73 -3.05 12.10 4.15
CA VAL A 73 -3.66 10.93 3.50
C VAL A 73 -3.75 9.77 4.49
N VAL A 74 -2.66 9.47 5.21
CA VAL A 74 -2.64 8.37 6.20
C VAL A 74 -3.65 8.63 7.33
N GLU A 75 -3.69 9.84 7.87
CA GLU A 75 -4.61 10.23 8.94
C GLU A 75 -6.07 10.18 8.48
N ASN A 76 -6.38 10.65 7.26
CA ASN A 76 -7.73 10.58 6.72
C ASN A 76 -8.19 9.12 6.51
N VAL A 77 -7.31 8.27 5.96
CA VAL A 77 -7.62 6.85 5.77
C VAL A 77 -7.85 6.16 7.12
N LEU A 78 -6.92 6.30 8.07
CA LEU A 78 -7.08 5.71 9.41
C LEU A 78 -8.32 6.25 10.14
N GLY A 79 -8.57 7.56 10.03
CA GLY A 79 -9.72 8.22 10.64
C GLY A 79 -11.06 7.79 10.05
N ASN A 80 -11.11 7.39 8.78
CA ASN A 80 -12.32 6.84 8.16
C ASN A 80 -12.48 5.35 8.43
N LEU A 81 -11.38 4.58 8.44
CA LEU A 81 -11.40 3.16 8.81
C LEU A 81 -11.84 2.95 10.27
N SER A 82 -11.43 3.82 11.20
CA SER A 82 -11.85 3.73 12.60
C SER A 82 -13.35 3.98 12.80
N LYS A 83 -13.98 4.78 11.93
CA LYS A 83 -15.44 5.03 11.96
C LYS A 83 -16.26 3.83 11.54
N LEU A 84 -15.67 2.87 10.81
CA LEU A 84 -16.33 1.61 10.48
C LEU A 84 -16.59 0.76 11.73
N ASN A 85 -15.89 1.05 12.84
CA ASN A 85 -16.05 0.38 14.14
C ASN A 85 -15.93 -1.15 14.05
N LYS A 86 -15.11 -1.65 13.11
CA LYS A 86 -14.76 -3.07 12.97
C LYS A 86 -13.56 -3.39 13.86
N ALA A 87 -13.53 -4.58 14.44
CA ALA A 87 -12.45 -5.02 15.34
C ALA A 87 -11.19 -5.41 14.56
N PHE A 88 -10.48 -4.41 14.04
CA PHE A 88 -9.24 -4.58 13.30
C PHE A 88 -8.14 -3.68 13.86
N LYS A 89 -6.90 -4.17 13.79
CA LYS A 89 -5.70 -3.33 13.80
C LYS A 89 -5.39 -2.95 12.35
N TYR A 90 -5.29 -1.65 12.09
CA TYR A 90 -4.98 -1.15 10.75
C TYR A 90 -3.53 -0.65 10.65
N ILE A 91 -2.87 -1.02 9.56
CA ILE A 91 -1.59 -0.48 9.13
C ILE A 91 -1.80 0.22 7.80
N VAL A 92 -1.38 1.49 7.69
CA VAL A 92 -1.54 2.27 6.45
C VAL A 92 -0.18 2.81 6.03
N THR A 93 0.20 2.55 4.78
CA THR A 93 1.41 3.09 4.15
C THR A 93 1.03 3.96 2.96
N CYS A 94 1.67 5.10 2.80
CA CYS A 94 1.45 6.03 1.69
C CYS A 94 2.79 6.43 1.06
N VAL A 95 2.86 6.36 -0.27
CA VAL A 95 4.02 6.74 -1.07
C VAL A 95 3.57 7.74 -2.13
N ILE A 96 4.12 8.96 -2.09
CA ILE A 96 3.91 9.99 -3.11
C ILE A 96 5.24 10.19 -3.86
N MET A 97 5.21 10.08 -5.19
CA MET A 97 6.40 10.15 -6.04
C MET A 97 6.18 11.09 -7.23
N GLN A 98 7.18 11.92 -7.55
CA GLN A 98 7.16 12.78 -8.74
C GLN A 98 7.17 11.95 -10.03
N LYS A 99 6.39 12.38 -11.03
CA LYS A 99 6.48 11.86 -12.40
C LYS A 99 7.65 12.52 -13.14
N ASN A 100 8.77 11.82 -13.21
CA ASN A 100 9.98 12.25 -13.92
C ASN A 100 10.56 11.16 -14.83
N GLY A 101 9.79 10.11 -15.12
CA GLY A 101 10.24 8.97 -15.93
C GLY A 101 10.96 7.87 -15.14
N ALA A 102 11.18 8.04 -13.82
CA ALA A 102 11.68 6.97 -12.97
C ALA A 102 10.64 5.85 -12.78
N GLY A 103 11.14 4.61 -12.70
CA GLY A 103 10.33 3.44 -12.33
C GLY A 103 10.14 3.33 -10.82
N LEU A 104 9.04 2.70 -10.40
CA LEU A 104 8.74 2.39 -9.00
C LEU A 104 8.24 0.95 -8.89
N HIS A 105 8.85 0.16 -8.02
CA HIS A 105 8.44 -1.20 -7.70
C HIS A 105 8.15 -1.30 -6.19
N THR A 106 6.90 -1.65 -5.85
CA THR A 106 6.45 -1.84 -4.47
C THR A 106 5.90 -3.26 -4.35
N ALA A 107 6.31 -3.97 -3.31
CA ALA A 107 5.81 -5.31 -2.99
C ALA A 107 5.57 -5.41 -1.47
N SER A 108 4.61 -6.24 -1.09
CA SER A 108 4.31 -6.57 0.31
C SER A 108 4.16 -8.08 0.47
N SER A 109 4.44 -8.56 1.68
CA SER A 109 4.34 -9.96 2.09
C SER A 109 3.84 -10.00 3.53
N CYS A 110 2.82 -10.81 3.80
CA CYS A 110 2.08 -10.86 5.06
C CYS A 110 1.93 -12.31 5.58
N TYR A 111 2.32 -12.56 6.83
CA TYR A 111 1.99 -13.83 7.49
C TYR A 111 0.84 -13.58 8.46
N TRP A 112 -0.36 -14.04 8.09
CA TRP A 112 -1.62 -13.64 8.71
C TRP A 112 -2.71 -14.70 8.48
N ASP A 113 -3.91 -14.51 9.04
CA ASP A 113 -5.06 -15.38 8.81
C ASP A 113 -5.78 -14.99 7.51
N ASN A 114 -5.67 -15.82 6.47
CA ASN A 114 -6.27 -15.56 5.16
C ASN A 114 -7.81 -15.53 5.14
N THR A 115 -8.46 -15.91 6.25
CA THR A 115 -9.93 -15.88 6.36
C THR A 115 -10.45 -14.56 6.91
N THR A 116 -9.69 -13.90 7.79
CA THR A 116 -10.14 -12.72 8.54
C THR A 116 -9.33 -11.47 8.21
N ASP A 117 -8.03 -11.63 7.93
CA ASP A 117 -7.11 -10.54 7.63
C ASP A 117 -7.12 -10.19 6.14
N GLY A 118 -6.75 -8.96 5.81
CA GLY A 118 -6.75 -8.53 4.41
C GLY A 118 -5.97 -7.26 4.13
N SER A 119 -5.73 -7.01 2.86
CA SER A 119 -5.10 -5.76 2.41
C SER A 119 -5.78 -5.19 1.18
N CYS A 120 -5.65 -3.88 1.04
CA CYS A 120 -6.09 -3.14 -0.14
C CYS A 120 -4.96 -2.18 -0.54
N THR A 121 -4.55 -2.23 -1.81
CA THR A 121 -3.60 -1.27 -2.37
C THR A 121 -4.27 -0.49 -3.49
N VAL A 122 -4.28 0.82 -3.38
CA VAL A 122 -4.79 1.73 -4.41
C VAL A 122 -3.62 2.52 -4.98
N ARG A 123 -3.55 2.53 -6.31
CA ARG A 123 -2.68 3.41 -7.08
C ARG A 123 -3.51 4.54 -7.67
N TRP A 124 -3.12 5.77 -7.37
CA TRP A 124 -3.68 6.99 -7.91
C TRP A 124 -2.59 7.78 -8.63
N GLU A 125 -2.98 8.58 -9.61
CA GLU A 125 -2.05 9.44 -10.32
C GLU A 125 -2.73 10.70 -10.86
N ASN A 126 -1.93 11.75 -11.01
CA ASN A 126 -2.31 12.91 -11.82
C ASN A 126 -1.20 13.25 -12.82
N LYS A 127 -1.22 14.45 -13.41
CA LYS A 127 -0.23 14.88 -14.41
C LYS A 127 1.21 14.92 -13.89
N THR A 128 1.43 15.08 -12.58
CA THR A 128 2.74 15.43 -12.00
C THR A 128 3.27 14.45 -10.97
N MET A 129 2.43 13.55 -10.44
CA MET A 129 2.82 12.59 -9.41
C MET A 129 2.01 11.30 -9.44
N TYR A 130 2.59 10.26 -8.84
CA TYR A 130 1.93 9.03 -8.42
C TYR A 130 1.69 9.07 -6.91
N CYS A 131 0.60 8.44 -6.46
CA CYS A 131 0.32 8.14 -5.07
C CYS A 131 -0.05 6.67 -4.95
N ILE A 132 0.61 5.93 -4.06
CA ILE A 132 0.29 4.53 -3.76
C ILE A 132 -0.01 4.46 -2.27
N VAL A 133 -1.21 3.98 -1.94
CA VAL A 133 -1.62 3.76 -0.56
C VAL A 133 -1.98 2.29 -0.38
N SER A 134 -1.39 1.67 0.63
CA SER A 134 -1.69 0.29 1.02
C SER A 134 -2.22 0.28 2.45
N VAL A 135 -3.33 -0.42 2.66
CA VAL A 135 -3.95 -0.66 3.96
C VAL A 135 -3.88 -2.16 4.23
N PHE A 136 -3.50 -2.53 5.44
CA PHE A 136 -3.57 -3.89 5.97
C PHE A 136 -4.47 -3.87 7.19
N GLY A 137 -5.51 -4.71 7.22
CA GLY A 137 -6.37 -4.92 8.38
C GLY A 137 -6.11 -6.31 8.95
N LEU A 138 -5.80 -6.35 10.25
CA LEU A 138 -5.64 -7.59 11.01
C LEU A 138 -6.75 -7.70 12.05
N ALA A 139 -7.56 -8.75 12.02
CA ALA A 139 -8.65 -8.97 12.96
C ALA A 139 -8.12 -9.12 14.39
N ILE A 140 -8.95 -8.78 15.39
CA ILE A 140 -8.61 -8.82 16.83
C ILE A 140 -9.45 -9.87 17.54
#